data_AF-A0A151U9Q3-F1
#
_entry.id   AF-A0A151U9Q3-F1
#
_cell.length_a   1.000
_cell.length_b   1.000
_cell.length_c   1.000
_cell.angle_alpha   90.00
_cell.angle_beta   90.00
_cell.angle_gamma   90.00
#
_symmetry.space_group_name_H-M   'P 1'
#
loop_
_entity.id
_entity.type
_entity.pdbx_description
1 polymer ?
#
loop_
_entity_poly.entity_id
_entity_poly.type
_entity_poly.pdbx_seq_one_letter_code
_entity_poly.pdbx_strand_id
1 'polypeptide(L)' 'VGFFTMREKLKLTWRPIKGYDVLDTGHGFSMVKFDLCADREKVTSGGSWLMFDHYLATREWILDFVAS' A
#
# COMPACT_ATOMS: atom_id res chain seq x y z
N VAL A 1 14.54 -7.63 -3.82
CA VAL A 1 13.42 -8.27 -3.11
C VAL A 1 12.20 -8.18 -4.00
N GLY A 2 11.61 -9.31 -4.39
CA GLY A 2 10.62 -9.36 -5.46
C GLY A 2 9.25 -8.84 -5.04
N PHE A 3 8.51 -8.30 -6.01
CA PHE A 3 7.12 -7.82 -5.90
C PHE A 3 6.21 -8.76 -5.08
N PHE A 4 6.38 -10.07 -5.24
CA PHE A 4 5.63 -11.08 -4.49
C PHE A 4 5.86 -11.01 -2.97
N THR A 5 7.11 -10.83 -2.53
CA THR A 5 7.45 -10.73 -1.12
C THR A 5 6.84 -9.48 -0.47
N MET A 6 6.82 -8.36 -1.21
CA MET A 6 6.16 -7.13 -0.75
C MET A 6 4.65 -7.33 -0.64
N ARG A 7 4.03 -7.92 -1.67
CA ARG A 7 2.59 -8.22 -1.66
C ARG A 7 2.19 -9.09 -0.47
N GLU A 8 2.89 -10.20 -0.24
CA GLU A 8 2.58 -11.11 0.88
C GLU A 8 2.73 -10.41 2.24
N LYS A 9 3.76 -9.57 2.40
CA LYS A 9 3.93 -8.79 3.63
C LYS A 9 2.83 -7.75 3.81
N LEU A 10 2.38 -7.07 2.74
CA LEU A 10 1.28 -6.11 2.80
C LEU A 10 0.00 -6.82 3.26
N LYS A 11 -0.24 -8.04 2.77
CA LYS A 11 -1.38 -8.87 3.19
C LYS A 11 -1.35 -9.18 4.68
N LEU A 12 -0.18 -9.55 5.21
CA LEU A 12 0.01 -9.88 6.62
C LEU A 12 -0.13 -8.66 7.54
N THR A 13 0.34 -7.50 7.09
CA THR A 13 0.32 -6.24 7.85
C THR A 13 -1.07 -5.61 7.85
N TRP A 14 -1.68 -5.43 6.68
CA TRP A 14 -2.95 -4.72 6.54
C TRP A 14 -4.17 -5.60 6.80
N ARG A 15 -4.04 -6.91 6.57
CA ARG A 15 -5.12 -7.91 6.73
C ARG A 15 -6.46 -7.40 6.18
N PRO A 16 -6.52 -7.06 4.89
CA PRO A 16 -7.73 -6.52 4.28
C PRO A 16 -8.86 -7.57 4.33
N ILE A 17 -10.09 -7.08 4.49
CA ILE A 17 -11.29 -7.91 4.56
C ILE A 17 -11.62 -8.45 3.17
N LYS A 18 -11.41 -7.65 2.12
CA LYS A 18 -11.55 -8.05 0.72
C LYS A 18 -10.20 -8.16 0.00
N GLY A 19 -10.27 -8.45 -1.31
CA GLY A 19 -9.13 -8.39 -2.21
C GLY A 19 -8.53 -6.99 -2.31
N TYR A 20 -7.28 -6.97 -2.75
CA TYR A 20 -6.56 -5.76 -3.13
C TYR A 20 -5.56 -6.10 -4.23
N ASP A 21 -5.31 -5.12 -5.09
CA ASP A 21 -4.32 -5.18 -6.13
C ASP A 21 -3.15 -4.26 -5.81
N VAL A 22 -1.95 -4.73 -6.13
CA VAL A 22 -0.72 -3.93 -6.04
C VAL A 22 -0.22 -3.71 -7.46
N LEU A 23 0.00 -2.46 -7.80
CA LEU A 23 0.54 -2.01 -9.07
C LEU A 23 1.93 -1.43 -8.78
N ASP A 24 2.96 -1.99 -9.39
CA ASP A 24 4.29 -1.39 -9.37
C ASP A 24 4.31 -0.23 -10.36
N THR A 25 4.46 1.01 -9.87
CA THR A 25 4.56 2.21 -10.72
C THR A 25 6.00 2.50 -11.12
N GLY A 26 6.97 1.70 -10.66
CA GLY A 26 8.39 1.98 -10.78
C GLY A 26 8.86 3.08 -9.82
N HIS A 27 10.16 3.41 -9.90
CA HIS A 27 10.80 4.48 -9.11
C HIS A 27 10.72 4.32 -7.58
N GLY A 28 10.52 3.10 -7.08
CA GLY A 28 10.39 2.83 -5.64
C GLY A 28 9.00 3.12 -5.07
N PHE A 29 8.02 3.42 -5.92
CA PHE A 29 6.63 3.60 -5.54
C PHE A 29 5.80 2.40 -5.96
N SER A 30 4.79 2.10 -5.14
CA SER A 30 3.80 1.07 -5.44
C SER A 30 2.42 1.58 -5.10
N MET A 31 1.50 1.40 -6.02
CA MET A 31 0.11 1.80 -5.87
C MET A 31 -0.70 0.60 -5.40
N VAL A 32 -1.55 0.79 -4.40
CA VAL A 32 -2.41 -0.27 -3.88
C VAL A 32 -3.86 0.13 -4.07
N LYS A 33 -4.61 -0.71 -4.78
CA LYS A 33 -6.04 -0.56 -5.00
C LYS A 33 -6.78 -1.53 -4.11
N PHE A 34 -7.61 -1.01 -3.21
CA PHE A 34 -8.49 -1.82 -2.37
C PHE A 34 -9.87 -1.95 -3.02
N ASP A 35 -10.46 -3.14 -2.96
CA ASP A 35 -11.84 -3.36 -3.40
C ASP A 35 -12.87 -2.80 -2.41
N LEU A 36 -12.46 -2.54 -1.16
CA LEU A 36 -13.31 -2.03 -0.10
C LEU A 36 -12.79 -0.69 0.42
N CYS A 37 -13.67 0.32 0.44
CA CYS A 37 -13.30 1.64 0.99
C CYS A 37 -12.92 1.56 2.47
N ALA A 38 -13.58 0.69 3.25
CA ALA A 38 -13.26 0.48 4.66
C ALA A 38 -11.85 -0.08 4.88
N ASP A 39 -11.36 -0.97 4.00
CA ASP A 39 -9.98 -1.47 4.08
C ASP A 39 -8.98 -0.36 3.76
N ARG A 40 -9.27 0.47 2.75
CA ARG A 40 -8.47 1.66 2.41
C ARG A 40 -8.42 2.66 3.56
N GLU A 41 -9.57 3.01 4.14
CA GLU A 41 -9.66 3.97 5.24
C GLU A 41 -8.91 3.46 6.47
N LYS A 42 -9.05 2.18 6.80
CA LYS A 42 -8.30 1.54 7.89
C LYS A 42 -6.79 1.60 7.68
N VAL A 43 -6.32 1.37 6.45
CA VAL A 43 -4.89 1.42 6.12
C VAL A 43 -4.36 2.86 6.15
N THR A 44 -5.11 3.83 5.62
CA THR A 44 -4.73 5.25 5.62
C THR A 44 -4.81 5.89 7.01
N SER A 45 -5.83 5.53 7.79
CA SER A 45 -6.02 6.02 9.17
C SER A 45 -5.11 5.32 10.17
N GLY A 46 -4.65 4.11 9.87
CA GLY A 46 -3.75 3.32 10.72
C GLY A 46 -2.34 3.89 10.88
N GLY A 47 -1.97 4.90 10.11
CA GLY A 47 -0.67 5.59 10.22
C GLY A 47 0.48 4.86 9.53
N SER A 48 1.72 5.18 9.94
CA SER A 48 2.95 4.67 9.31
C SER A 48 3.15 3.17 9.58
N TRP A 49 3.10 2.34 8.53
CA TRP A 49 3.29 0.90 8.66
C TRP A 49 4.78 0.56 8.57
N LEU A 50 5.33 -0.14 9.56
CA LEU A 50 6.71 -0.62 9.51
C LEU A 50 6.78 -1.87 8.61
N MET A 51 7.59 -1.80 7.55
CA MET A 51 7.85 -2.92 6.68
C MET A 51 9.34 -3.03 6.35
N PHE A 52 9.95 -4.17 6.71
CA PHE A 52 11.39 -4.43 6.48
C PHE A 52 12.31 -3.31 6.99
N ASP A 53 12.10 -2.84 8.23
CA ASP A 53 12.84 -1.70 8.82
C ASP A 53 12.67 -0.35 8.11
N HIS A 54 11.75 -0.25 7.15
CA HIS A 54 11.36 0.99 6.49
C HIS A 54 9.93 1.37 6.87
N TYR A 55 9.66 2.67 7.01
CA TYR A 55 8.31 3.17 7.22
C TYR A 55 7.61 3.36 5.87
N LEU A 56 6.47 2.72 5.71
CA LEU A 56 5.56 2.99 4.59
C LEU A 56 4.77 4.26 4.89
N ALA A 57 4.97 5.27 4.05
CA ALA A 57 4.08 6.41 3.99
C ALA A 57 2.91 6.05 3.07
N THR A 58 1.70 6.00 3.64
CA THR A 58 0.46 5.85 2.86
C THR A 58 -0.15 7.22 2.63
N ARG A 59 -0.44 7.56 1.37
CA ARG A 59 -1.17 8.78 1.01
C ARG A 59 -2.34 8.39 0.13
N GLU A 60 -3.46 9.10 0.26
CA GLU A 60 -4.55 9.00 -0.70
C GLU A 60 -4.05 9.37 -2.10
N TRP A 61 -4.48 8.62 -3.11
CA TRP A 61 -4.20 8.95 -4.49
C TRP A 61 -4.81 10.32 -4.84
N ILE A 62 -3.99 11.23 -5.37
CA ILE A 62 -4.39 12.54 -5.86
C ILE A 62 -4.11 12.53 -7.37
N LEU A 63 -5.03 13.08 -8.18
CA LEU A 63 -4.90 13.08 -9.64
C LEU A 63 -3.60 13.78 -10.14
N ASP A 64 -3.06 14.72 -9.37
CA ASP A 64 -1.80 15.43 -9.61
C ASP A 64 -0.59 14.79 -8.89
N PHE A 65 -0.48 13.45 -8.93
CA PHE A 65 0.71 12.80 -8.38
C PHE A 65 1.93 13.08 -9.26
N VAL A 66 2.81 13.97 -8.80
CA VAL A 66 4.14 14.18 -9.37
C VAL A 66 5.14 13.39 -8.55
N ALA A 67 5.76 12.36 -9.15
CA ALA A 67 6.94 11.71 -8.60
C ALA A 67 8.13 12.68 -8.75
N SER A 68 8.43 13.45 -7.70
CA SER A 68 9.65 14.27 -7.60
C SER A 68 10.78 13.50 -6.97
#